data_AF-A0A9D1TZT2-F1
#
_entry.id   AF-A0A9D1TZT2-F1
#
_cell.length_a   1.000
_cell.length_b   1.000
_cell.length_c   1.000
_cell.angle_alpha   90.00
_cell.angle_beta   90.00
_cell.angle_gamma   90.00
#
_symmetry.space_group_name_H-M   'P 1'
#
loop_
_entity.id
_entity.type
_entity.pdbx_description
1 polymer ?
#
loop_
_entity_poly.entity_id
_entity_poly.type
_entity_poly.pdbx_seq_one_letter_code
_entity_poly.pdbx_strand_id
1 'polypeptide(L)'
;GELDEGKTILVSRIATAVIGGFGIIIALNPLDSVFWLAVFAWAGLATCFGPPVILSLFWKGVTKWGAISGMIVGPLVTVLWYFFPPLDIYEGGPAFIAALLVIVLVSLFTQPPEGEDFDRMWDEYTEKSELGRPVPLPSDVASVKALKQSDVSTKTEKEIVAQLLECKMRTASPYVSK
;
A
#
# COMPACT_ATOMS: atom_id res chain seq x y z
N GLY A 1 -22.85 12.02 -6.29
CA GLY A 1 -22.48 13.34 -5.76
C GLY A 1 -21.32 13.84 -6.57
N GLU A 2 -21.60 14.45 -7.71
CA GLU A 2 -20.58 15.12 -8.52
C GLU A 2 -20.29 16.47 -7.87
N LEU A 3 -19.12 16.59 -7.28
CA LEU A 3 -18.62 17.88 -6.81
C LEU A 3 -18.25 18.68 -8.06
N ASP A 4 -18.95 19.81 -8.24
CA ASP A 4 -18.67 20.84 -9.24
C ASP A 4 -17.16 20.99 -9.46
N GLU A 5 -16.70 20.66 -10.66
CA GLU A 5 -15.28 20.56 -11.03
C GLU A 5 -14.51 21.85 -10.70
N GLY A 6 -15.20 23.00 -10.86
CA GLY A 6 -14.69 24.32 -10.48
C GLY A 6 -14.41 24.47 -8.97
N LYS A 7 -15.29 23.96 -8.11
CA LYS A 7 -15.08 23.96 -6.65
C LYS A 7 -13.92 23.06 -6.24
N THR A 8 -13.76 21.89 -6.86
CA THR A 8 -12.64 20.98 -6.55
C THR A 8 -11.28 21.60 -6.88
N ILE A 9 -11.19 22.30 -8.02
CA ILE A 9 -9.97 23.02 -8.43
C ILE A 9 -9.69 24.22 -7.51
N LEU A 10 -10.72 24.94 -7.07
CA LEU A 10 -10.55 26.07 -6.16
C LEU A 10 -10.06 25.61 -4.78
N VAL A 11 -10.60 24.51 -4.25
CA VAL A 11 -10.17 23.91 -2.99
C VAL A 11 -8.71 23.45 -3.07
N SER A 12 -8.31 22.80 -4.16
CA SER A 12 -6.91 22.34 -4.33
C SER A 12 -5.93 23.51 -4.43
N ARG A 13 -6.29 24.60 -5.15
CA ARG A 13 -5.46 25.81 -5.22
C ARG A 13 -5.29 26.49 -3.87
N ILE A 14 -6.37 26.63 -3.09
CA ILE A 14 -6.32 27.21 -1.75
C ILE A 14 -5.45 26.33 -0.84
N ALA A 15 -5.65 25.01 -0.86
CA ALA A 15 -4.84 24.08 -0.06
C ALA A 15 -3.34 24.21 -0.39
N THR A 16 -2.97 24.21 -1.68
CA THR A 16 -1.58 24.39 -2.10
C THR A 16 -1.03 25.76 -1.71
N ALA A 17 -1.81 26.84 -1.87
CA ALA A 17 -1.39 28.18 -1.46
C ALA A 17 -1.14 28.28 0.04
N VAL A 18 -2.00 27.64 0.85
CA VAL A 18 -1.86 27.59 2.32
C VAL A 18 -0.62 26.80 2.72
N ILE A 19 -0.41 25.59 2.15
CA ILE A 19 0.77 24.77 2.42
C ILE A 19 2.06 25.49 1.99
N GLY A 20 2.05 26.14 0.83
CA GLY A 20 3.16 26.96 0.35
C GLY A 20 3.45 28.14 1.27
N GLY A 21 2.42 28.80 1.79
CA GLY A 21 2.55 29.87 2.79
C GLY A 21 3.22 29.39 4.07
N PHE A 22 2.79 28.25 4.62
CA PHE A 22 3.46 27.62 5.77
C PHE A 22 4.92 27.26 5.47
N GLY A 23 5.20 26.74 4.26
CA GLY A 23 6.55 26.44 3.80
C GLY A 23 7.46 27.67 3.83
N ILE A 24 6.99 28.83 3.35
CA ILE A 24 7.74 30.08 3.39
C ILE A 24 8.02 30.52 4.84
N ILE A 25 7.01 30.48 5.72
CA ILE A 25 7.17 30.86 7.13
C ILE A 25 8.22 29.97 7.83
N ILE A 26 8.19 28.67 7.56
CA ILE A 26 9.14 27.71 8.10
C ILE A 26 10.55 27.91 7.49
N ALA A 27 10.65 28.24 6.20
CA ALA A 27 11.92 28.49 5.52
C ALA A 27 12.64 29.78 5.96
N LEU A 28 11.93 30.72 6.59
CA LEU A 28 12.54 31.91 7.20
C LEU A 28 13.31 31.59 8.50
N ASN A 29 13.14 30.38 9.04
CA ASN A 29 13.93 29.82 10.13
C ASN A 29 15.10 28.96 9.59
N PRO A 30 16.16 28.67 10.37
CA PRO A 30 17.37 28.00 9.88
C PRO A 30 17.08 26.70 9.09
N LEU A 31 17.84 26.50 8.00
CA LEU A 31 17.71 25.39 7.04
C LEU A 31 17.66 24.00 7.69
N ASP A 32 18.45 23.77 8.75
CA ASP A 32 18.51 22.48 9.46
C ASP A 32 17.15 22.07 10.05
N SER A 33 16.31 23.05 10.44
CA SER A 33 14.99 22.77 11.02
C SER A 33 14.01 22.22 9.98
N VAL A 34 14.10 22.65 8.71
CA VAL A 34 13.17 22.22 7.65
C VAL A 34 13.49 20.80 7.21
N PHE A 35 14.78 20.51 6.99
CA PHE A 35 15.22 19.18 6.62
C PHE A 35 14.86 18.15 7.69
N TRP A 36 15.14 18.47 8.97
CA TRP A 36 14.83 17.58 10.08
C TRP A 36 13.31 17.38 10.26
N LEU A 37 12.50 18.44 10.16
CA LEU A 37 11.03 18.34 10.21
C LEU A 37 10.48 17.42 9.13
N ALA A 38 11.03 17.48 7.91
CA ALA A 38 10.65 16.59 6.83
C ALA A 38 11.02 15.14 7.16
N VAL A 39 12.25 14.85 7.59
CA VAL A 39 12.69 13.50 7.99
C VAL A 39 11.82 12.94 9.11
N PHE A 40 11.51 13.74 10.12
CA PHE A 40 10.64 13.37 11.23
C PHE A 40 9.21 13.02 10.76
N ALA A 41 8.63 13.83 9.86
CA ALA A 41 7.33 13.54 9.26
C ALA A 41 7.34 12.25 8.43
N TRP A 42 8.38 12.03 7.63
CA TRP A 42 8.59 10.79 6.88
C TRP A 42 8.77 9.58 7.81
N ALA A 43 9.43 9.75 8.96
CA ALA A 43 9.58 8.71 9.99
C ALA A 43 8.21 8.30 10.55
N GLY A 44 7.36 9.26 10.91
CA GLY A 44 6.00 8.99 11.38
C GLY A 44 5.16 8.23 10.34
N LEU A 45 5.26 8.60 9.06
CA LEU A 45 4.57 7.87 7.98
C LEU A 45 5.12 6.45 7.80
N ALA A 46 6.44 6.28 7.83
CA ALA A 46 7.08 4.98 7.69
C ALA A 46 6.72 4.03 8.85
N THR A 47 6.65 4.53 10.07
CA THR A 47 6.26 3.74 11.26
C THR A 47 4.76 3.47 11.34
N CYS A 48 3.92 4.31 10.74
CA CYS A 48 2.49 4.05 10.61
C CYS A 48 2.20 2.90 9.63
N PHE A 49 2.72 3.02 8.39
CA PHE A 49 2.34 2.12 7.30
C PHE A 49 3.30 0.96 7.08
N GLY A 50 4.59 1.14 7.37
CA GLY A 50 5.59 0.10 7.14
C GLY A 50 5.32 -1.19 7.92
N PRO A 51 5.17 -1.15 9.26
CA PRO A 51 4.92 -2.33 10.08
C PRO A 51 3.71 -3.17 9.63
N PRO A 52 2.50 -2.60 9.46
CA PRO A 52 1.34 -3.39 9.06
C PRO A 52 1.46 -3.91 7.62
N VAL A 53 2.04 -3.15 6.68
CA VAL A 53 2.24 -3.60 5.29
C VAL A 53 3.21 -4.79 5.26
N ILE A 54 4.36 -4.67 5.93
CA ILE A 54 5.36 -5.75 5.96
C ILE A 54 4.78 -6.99 6.64
N LEU A 55 4.18 -6.86 7.83
CA LEU A 55 3.56 -8.00 8.52
C LEU A 55 2.45 -8.64 7.69
N SER A 56 1.63 -7.86 6.98
CA SER A 56 0.54 -8.40 6.15
C SER A 56 1.04 -9.24 4.98
N LEU A 57 2.29 -9.04 4.52
CA LEU A 57 2.88 -9.80 3.42
C LEU A 57 3.58 -11.07 3.91
N PHE A 58 4.22 -11.00 5.08
CA PHE A 58 5.03 -12.11 5.61
C PHE A 58 4.27 -12.99 6.60
N TRP A 59 3.13 -12.56 7.13
CA TRP A 59 2.41 -13.28 8.18
C TRP A 59 0.90 -13.26 7.99
N LYS A 60 0.32 -14.46 7.88
CA LYS A 60 -1.12 -14.71 7.71
C LYS A 60 -1.97 -14.28 8.91
N GLY A 61 -1.36 -14.19 10.10
CA GLY A 61 -2.05 -13.96 11.37
C GLY A 61 -2.37 -12.51 11.69
N VAL A 62 -2.11 -11.55 10.80
CA VAL A 62 -2.36 -10.13 11.09
C VAL A 62 -3.87 -9.87 11.17
N THR A 63 -4.31 -9.36 12.32
CA THR A 63 -5.72 -9.00 12.54
C THR A 63 -5.98 -7.54 12.22
N LYS A 64 -7.24 -7.19 11.91
CA LYS A 64 -7.65 -5.80 11.65
C LYS A 64 -7.33 -4.88 12.84
N TRP A 65 -7.65 -5.33 14.05
CA TRP A 65 -7.39 -4.59 15.28
C TRP A 65 -5.89 -4.49 15.58
N GLY A 66 -5.13 -5.56 15.31
CA GLY A 66 -3.67 -5.55 15.38
C GLY A 66 -3.08 -4.48 14.46
N ALA A 67 -3.46 -4.47 13.18
CA ALA A 67 -2.98 -3.49 12.21
C ALA A 67 -3.30 -2.04 12.64
N ILE A 68 -4.55 -1.76 13.04
CA ILE A 68 -4.97 -0.41 13.48
C ILE A 68 -4.18 0.02 14.72
N SER A 69 -4.01 -0.88 15.70
CA SER A 69 -3.24 -0.57 16.91
C SER A 69 -1.78 -0.22 16.59
N GLY A 70 -1.15 -0.95 15.66
CA GLY A 70 0.20 -0.64 15.18
C GLY A 70 0.30 0.69 14.44
N MET A 71 -0.68 1.00 13.59
CA MET A 71 -0.74 2.27 12.85
C MET A 71 -0.81 3.48 13.79
N ILE A 72 -1.44 3.34 14.96
CA ILE A 72 -1.51 4.39 15.97
C ILE A 72 -0.24 4.42 16.82
N VAL A 73 0.21 3.25 17.29
CA VAL A 73 1.36 3.15 18.19
C VAL A 73 2.66 3.59 17.52
N GLY A 74 2.88 3.28 16.24
CA GLY A 74 4.12 3.66 15.53
C GLY A 74 4.43 5.16 15.61
N PRO A 75 3.57 6.03 15.05
CA PRO A 75 3.75 7.48 15.11
C PRO A 75 3.79 8.01 16.54
N LEU A 76 2.97 7.45 17.44
CA LEU A 76 2.92 7.89 18.83
C LEU A 76 4.24 7.60 19.55
N VAL A 77 4.85 6.43 19.32
CA VAL A 77 6.17 6.10 19.84
C VAL A 77 7.25 6.95 19.19
N THR A 78 7.17 7.25 17.89
CA THR A 78 8.12 8.18 17.23
C THR A 78 8.12 9.55 17.91
N VAL A 79 6.94 10.09 18.20
CA VAL A 79 6.80 11.39 18.88
C VAL A 79 7.32 11.30 20.33
N LEU A 80 6.94 10.26 21.07
CA LEU A 80 7.41 10.08 22.45
C LEU A 80 8.93 9.91 22.54
N TRP A 81 9.53 9.16 21.60
CA TRP A 81 10.97 8.95 21.55
C TRP A 81 11.73 10.23 21.23
N TYR A 82 11.16 11.10 20.41
CA TYR A 82 11.73 12.41 20.13
C TYR A 82 11.78 13.32 21.38
N PHE A 83 10.72 13.34 22.19
CA PHE A 83 10.68 14.18 23.39
C PHE A 83 11.45 13.60 24.58
N PHE A 84 11.48 12.27 24.71
CA PHE A 84 12.13 11.56 25.82
C PHE A 84 13.02 10.43 25.31
N PRO A 85 14.12 10.73 24.60
CA PRO A 85 15.00 9.69 24.07
C PRO A 85 15.81 9.06 25.21
N PRO A 86 15.66 7.75 25.48
CA PRO A 86 16.52 7.05 26.43
C PRO A 86 17.92 6.79 25.86
N LEU A 87 18.05 6.78 24.53
CA LEU A 87 19.28 6.53 23.76
C LEU A 87 19.33 7.51 22.59
N ASP A 88 20.55 7.93 22.21
CA ASP A 88 20.81 8.82 21.07
C ASP A 88 20.76 8.05 19.74
N ILE A 89 19.61 7.42 19.48
CA ILE A 89 19.30 6.62 18.30
C ILE A 89 18.14 7.30 17.59
N TYR A 90 18.20 7.32 16.26
CA TYR A 90 17.12 7.82 15.40
C TYR A 90 15.75 7.24 15.79
N GLU A 91 14.80 8.13 16.05
CA GLU A 91 13.47 7.86 16.61
C GLU A 91 12.62 6.87 15.79
N GLY A 92 12.84 6.82 14.48
CA GLY A 92 12.10 5.93 13.58
C GLY A 92 12.39 4.45 13.83
N GLY A 93 13.63 4.09 14.17
CA GLY A 93 14.05 2.70 14.39
C GLY A 93 13.30 2.00 15.53
N PRO A 94 13.36 2.50 16.77
CA PRO A 94 12.68 1.89 17.91
C PRO A 94 11.15 1.97 17.79
N ALA A 95 10.62 3.05 17.21
CA ALA A 95 9.19 3.18 16.96
C ALA A 95 8.64 2.13 15.98
N PHE A 96 9.40 1.84 14.93
CA PHE A 96 9.06 0.80 13.96
C PHE A 96 9.00 -0.59 14.62
N ILE A 97 9.98 -0.92 15.46
CA ILE A 97 10.02 -2.18 16.20
C ILE A 97 8.86 -2.27 17.20
N ALA A 98 8.58 -1.18 17.93
CA ALA A 98 7.46 -1.13 18.86
C ALA A 98 6.11 -1.36 18.16
N ALA A 99 5.90 -0.73 17.00
CA ALA A 99 4.70 -0.94 16.19
C ALA A 99 4.57 -2.39 15.71
N LEU A 100 5.64 -3.01 15.22
CA LEU A 100 5.65 -4.44 14.85
C LEU A 100 5.24 -5.32 16.03
N LEU A 101 5.85 -5.09 17.20
CA LEU A 101 5.56 -5.87 18.41
C LEU A 101 4.10 -5.72 18.83
N VAL A 102 3.55 -4.51 18.83
CA VAL A 102 2.15 -4.29 19.18
C VAL A 102 1.21 -4.98 18.20
N ILE A 103 1.48 -4.92 16.88
CA ILE A 103 0.67 -5.63 15.88
C ILE A 103 0.67 -7.13 16.17
N VAL A 104 1.84 -7.71 16.45
CA VAL A 104 1.97 -9.15 16.74
C VAL A 104 1.23 -9.53 18.02
N LEU A 105 1.44 -8.77 19.10
CA LEU A 105 0.77 -9.03 20.38
C LEU A 105 -0.75 -8.93 20.26
N VAL A 106 -1.26 -7.82 19.73
CA VAL A 106 -2.71 -7.60 19.59
C VAL A 106 -3.31 -8.61 18.63
N SER A 107 -2.61 -8.98 17.55
CA SER A 107 -3.09 -10.00 16.62
C SER A 107 -3.13 -11.39 17.23
N LEU A 108 -2.24 -11.70 18.18
CA LEU A 108 -2.28 -12.98 18.90
C LEU A 108 -3.44 -13.04 19.92
N PHE A 109 -3.79 -11.90 20.51
CA PHE A 109 -4.92 -11.80 21.45
C PHE A 109 -6.29 -11.61 20.76
N THR A 110 -6.30 -11.27 19.47
CA THR A 110 -7.52 -11.03 18.69
C THR A 110 -7.81 -12.24 17.79
N GLN A 111 -9.08 -12.47 17.45
CA GLN A 111 -9.44 -13.53 16.52
C GLN A 111 -8.75 -13.33 15.15
N PRO A 112 -8.09 -14.37 14.61
CA PRO A 112 -7.53 -14.32 13.26
C PRO A 112 -8.63 -14.06 12.23
N PRO A 113 -8.28 -13.55 11.03
CA PRO A 113 -9.26 -13.40 9.96
C PRO A 113 -9.84 -14.78 9.58
N GLU A 114 -11.08 -15.05 10.01
CA GLU A 114 -11.80 -16.28 9.67
C GLU A 114 -12.44 -16.17 8.28
N GLY A 115 -12.20 -17.19 7.43
CA GLY A 115 -12.91 -17.38 6.17
C GLY A 115 -12.12 -18.25 5.20
N GLU A 116 -12.76 -19.31 4.67
CA GLU A 116 -12.20 -20.15 3.60
C GLU A 116 -11.69 -19.32 2.41
N ASP A 117 -12.33 -18.18 2.13
CA ASP A 117 -11.93 -17.26 1.07
C ASP A 117 -10.56 -16.60 1.33
N PHE A 118 -10.24 -16.24 2.58
CA PHE A 118 -8.94 -15.66 2.92
C PHE A 118 -7.84 -16.72 2.90
N ASP A 119 -8.12 -17.91 3.42
CA ASP A 119 -7.18 -19.02 3.40
C ASP A 119 -6.84 -19.41 1.96
N ARG A 120 -7.86 -19.59 1.10
CA ARG A 120 -7.66 -19.85 -0.33
C ARG A 120 -6.87 -18.74 -1.01
N MET A 121 -7.18 -17.48 -0.71
CA MET A 121 -6.48 -16.33 -1.29
C MET A 121 -5.01 -16.31 -0.87
N TRP A 122 -4.72 -16.49 0.42
CA TRP A 122 -3.36 -16.53 0.96
C TRP A 122 -2.56 -17.69 0.36
N ASP A 123 -3.15 -18.88 0.30
CA ASP A 123 -2.52 -20.07 -0.25
C ASP A 123 -2.27 -19.89 -1.76
N GLU A 124 -3.22 -19.32 -2.52
CA GLU A 124 -3.02 -18.99 -3.94
C GLU A 124 -1.87 -17.99 -4.16
N TYR A 125 -1.72 -16.97 -3.30
CA TYR A 125 -0.63 -15.99 -3.42
C TYR A 125 0.73 -16.56 -2.98
N THR A 126 0.76 -17.46 -2.00
CA THR A 126 2.00 -18.06 -1.47
C THR A 126 2.46 -19.28 -2.26
N GLU A 127 1.56 -20.13 -2.78
CA GLU A 127 1.88 -21.30 -3.62
C GLU A 127 2.46 -20.89 -4.98
N LYS A 128 2.04 -19.74 -5.54
CA LYS A 128 2.62 -19.15 -6.78
C LYS A 128 4.08 -18.69 -6.64
N SER A 129 4.64 -18.66 -5.43
CA SER A 129 5.92 -18.01 -5.15
C SER A 129 7.15 -18.90 -5.32
N GLU A 130 7.02 -20.20 -5.59
CA GLU A 130 8.18 -21.11 -5.68
C GLU A 130 9.21 -20.72 -6.77
N LEU A 131 8.90 -19.79 -7.69
CA LEU A 131 9.91 -19.28 -8.64
C LEU A 131 9.71 -17.82 -9.11
N GLY A 132 8.83 -17.04 -8.48
CA GLY A 132 8.60 -15.64 -8.88
C GLY A 132 8.17 -15.47 -10.35
N ARG A 133 7.67 -16.52 -10.99
CA ARG A 133 7.17 -16.45 -12.36
C ARG A 133 5.70 -16.04 -12.32
N PRO A 134 5.29 -14.98 -13.05
CA PRO A 134 3.88 -14.73 -13.26
C PRO A 134 3.27 -15.96 -13.95
N VAL A 135 2.44 -16.71 -13.23
CA VAL A 135 1.64 -17.78 -13.81
C VAL A 135 0.49 -17.08 -14.56
N PRO A 136 0.28 -17.35 -15.86
CA PRO A 136 -0.84 -16.76 -16.58
C PRO A 136 -2.15 -17.18 -15.90
N LEU A 137 -3.09 -16.26 -15.72
CA LEU A 137 -4.40 -16.61 -15.18
C LEU A 137 -5.07 -17.68 -16.08
N PRO A 138 -5.99 -18.51 -15.57
CA PRO A 138 -6.74 -19.44 -16.42
C PRO A 138 -7.40 -18.76 -17.63
N SER A 139 -7.83 -17.50 -17.48
CA SER A 139 -8.30 -16.65 -18.58
C SER A 139 -7.19 -16.34 -19.59
N ASP A 140 -5.98 -16.02 -19.13
CA ASP A 140 -4.85 -15.66 -19.98
C ASP A 140 -4.37 -16.88 -20.77
N VAL A 141 -4.38 -18.07 -20.16
CA VAL A 141 -4.07 -19.34 -20.85
C VAL A 141 -5.09 -19.63 -21.95
N ALA A 142 -6.38 -19.40 -21.69
CA ALA A 142 -7.44 -19.58 -22.67
C ALA A 142 -7.32 -18.59 -23.85
N SER A 143 -7.04 -17.32 -23.56
CA SER A 143 -6.81 -16.29 -24.58
C SER A 143 -5.56 -16.58 -25.42
N VAL A 144 -4.44 -16.96 -24.80
CA VAL A 144 -3.20 -17.34 -25.51
C VAL A 144 -3.42 -18.58 -26.39
N LYS A 145 -4.20 -19.56 -25.92
CA LYS A 145 -4.56 -20.74 -26.70
C LYS A 145 -5.44 -20.38 -27.91
N ALA A 146 -6.44 -19.52 -27.71
CA ALA A 146 -7.29 -19.00 -28.78
C ALA A 146 -6.48 -18.19 -29.82
N LEU A 147 -5.53 -17.37 -29.37
CA LEU A 147 -4.64 -16.61 -30.23
C LEU A 147 -3.71 -17.51 -31.04
N LYS A 148 -3.14 -18.55 -30.41
CA LYS A 148 -2.28 -19.52 -31.11
C LYS A 148 -3.02 -20.33 -32.18
N GLN A 149 -4.34 -20.45 -32.06
CA GLN A 149 -5.21 -21.09 -33.06
C GLN A 149 -5.64 -20.14 -34.19
N SER A 150 -5.53 -18.82 -33.98
CA SER A 150 -5.73 -17.84 -35.04
C SER A 150 -4.42 -17.58 -35.79
N ASP A 151 -4.44 -17.50 -37.12
CA ASP A 151 -3.23 -17.18 -37.90
C ASP A 151 -2.86 -15.70 -37.68
N VAL A 152 -2.01 -15.45 -36.68
CA VAL A 152 -1.58 -14.10 -36.26
C VAL A 152 -0.68 -13.45 -37.32
N SER A 153 -0.02 -14.26 -38.16
CA SER A 153 0.95 -13.82 -39.16
C SER A 153 0.35 -12.93 -40.26
N THR A 154 -0.96 -13.08 -40.52
CA THR A 154 -1.67 -12.33 -41.57
C THR A 154 -2.42 -11.10 -41.05
N LYS A 155 -2.44 -10.87 -39.73
CA LYS A 155 -3.28 -9.84 -39.10
C LYS A 155 -2.50 -8.57 -38.81
N THR A 156 -3.19 -7.43 -38.94
CA THR A 156 -2.63 -6.12 -38.59
C THR A 156 -2.66 -5.93 -37.07
N GLU A 157 -1.74 -5.18 -36.48
CA GLU A 157 -1.69 -4.91 -35.03
C GLU A 157 -3.04 -4.47 -34.44
N LYS A 158 -3.82 -3.67 -35.19
CA LYS A 158 -5.14 -3.20 -34.75
C LYS A 158 -6.17 -4.33 -34.61
N GLU A 159 -6.12 -5.34 -35.47
CA GLU A 159 -7.01 -6.50 -35.41
C GLU A 159 -6.61 -7.44 -34.27
N ILE A 160 -5.31 -7.56 -33.99
CA ILE A 160 -4.80 -8.31 -32.84
C ILE A 160 -5.28 -7.65 -31.54
N VAL A 161 -5.15 -6.32 -31.43
CA VAL A 161 -5.62 -5.57 -30.26
C VAL A 161 -7.14 -5.66 -30.10
N ALA A 162 -7.91 -5.56 -31.18
CA ALA A 162 -9.37 -5.72 -31.13
C ALA A 162 -9.78 -7.12 -30.66
N GLN A 163 -9.12 -8.18 -31.15
CA GLN A 163 -9.37 -9.55 -30.70
C GLN A 163 -8.95 -9.80 -29.25
N LEU A 164 -7.86 -9.17 -28.80
CA LEU A 164 -7.44 -9.24 -27.40
C LEU A 164 -8.47 -8.58 -26.47
N LEU A 165 -9.06 -7.46 -26.91
CA LEU A 165 -10.15 -6.78 -26.20
C LEU A 165 -11.43 -7.64 -26.19
N GLU A 166 -11.77 -8.30 -27.30
CA GLU A 166 -12.90 -9.24 -27.39
C GLU A 166 -12.70 -10.51 -26.53
N CYS A 167 -11.46 -11.04 -26.48
CA CYS A 167 -11.09 -12.16 -25.61
C CYS A 167 -11.11 -11.81 -24.12
N LYS A 168 -11.44 -10.55 -23.78
CA LYS A 168 -11.72 -10.09 -22.42
C LYS A 168 -10.59 -10.48 -21.46
N MET A 169 -9.34 -10.16 -21.83
CA MET A 169 -8.20 -10.29 -20.91
C MET A 169 -8.53 -9.49 -19.64
N ARG A 170 -8.87 -10.22 -18.57
CA ARG A 170 -9.13 -9.62 -17.26
C ARG A 170 -7.81 -9.54 -16.55
N THR A 171 -7.34 -8.32 -16.29
CA THR A 171 -6.33 -8.10 -15.27
C THR A 171 -6.88 -8.59 -13.92
N ALA A 172 -5.99 -9.09 -13.07
CA ALA A 172 -6.21 -10.00 -11.95
C ALA A 172 -7.08 -9.51 -10.76
N SER A 173 -8.18 -8.79 -10.98
CA SER A 173 -9.16 -8.52 -9.93
C SER A 173 -10.50 -9.18 -10.24
N PRO A 174 -10.80 -10.35 -9.64
CA PRO A 174 -12.15 -10.90 -9.62
C PRO A 174 -13.10 -10.14 -8.67
N TYR A 175 -12.63 -9.11 -7.96
CA TYR A 175 -13.38 -8.46 -6.86
C TYR A 175 -14.04 -7.11 -7.21
N VAL A 176 -14.13 -6.74 -8.50
CA VAL A 176 -15.01 -5.63 -8.92
C VAL A 176 -16.30 -6.21 -9.50
N SER A 177 -17.21 -6.64 -8.61
CA SER A 177 -18.66 -6.42 -8.74
C SER A 177 -19.41 -7.04 -7.56
N LYS A 178 -19.91 -6.20 -6.66
CA LYS A 178 -21.34 -6.17 -6.29
C LYS A 178 -21.76 -4.71 -6.16
#